data_AF-A0A1F2EYL5-F1
#
_entry.id   AF-A0A1F2EYL5-F1
#
_cell.length_a   1.000
_cell.length_b   1.000
_cell.length_c   1.000
_cell.angle_alpha   90.00
_cell.angle_beta   90.00
_cell.angle_gamma   90.00
#
_symmetry.space_group_name_H-M   'P 1'
#
loop_
_entity.id
_entity.type
_entity.pdbx_description
1 polymer ?
#
loop_
_entity_poly.entity_id
_entity_poly.type
_entity_poly.pdbx_seq_one_letter_code
_entity_poly.pdbx_strand_id
1 'polypeptide(L)'
;MPNLGPTELIIIAVVLILLFGAKKLPDAARSLGRSMRIFKSEVKEMRNDDEQPEAPQQQAIQQAPQAQPQQPYTQPYQQPQTPQAQPQQYQQYPPQQPNIDDQR
;
A
#
# COMPACT_ATOMS: atom_id res chain seq x y z
N MET A 1 -13.91 33.62 -35.66
CA MET A 1 -13.76 33.57 -34.19
C MET A 1 -12.87 32.38 -33.88
N PRO A 2 -11.83 32.52 -33.04
CA PRO A 2 -11.02 31.36 -32.63
C PRO A 2 -11.93 30.34 -31.96
N ASN A 3 -12.07 29.18 -32.59
CA ASN A 3 -12.88 28.09 -32.06
C ASN A 3 -12.01 27.30 -31.11
N LEU A 4 -12.31 27.36 -29.82
CA LEU A 4 -11.69 26.52 -28.80
C LEU A 4 -12.18 25.09 -28.97
N GLY A 5 -11.62 24.42 -29.97
CA GLY A 5 -11.92 23.04 -30.29
C GLY A 5 -11.18 22.06 -29.38
N PRO A 6 -11.54 20.77 -29.43
CA PRO A 6 -10.83 19.71 -28.71
C PRO A 6 -9.31 19.73 -28.94
N THR A 7 -8.88 20.05 -30.16
CA THR A 7 -7.46 20.16 -30.54
C THR A 7 -6.73 21.24 -29.74
N GLU A 8 -7.32 22.42 -29.59
CA GLU A 8 -6.71 23.55 -28.86
C GLU A 8 -6.55 23.20 -27.37
N LEU A 9 -7.56 22.54 -26.78
CA LEU A 9 -7.50 22.08 -25.39
C LEU A 9 -6.40 21.05 -25.17
N ILE A 10 -6.20 20.13 -26.13
CA ILE A 10 -5.10 19.15 -26.06
C ILE A 10 -3.75 19.88 -26.08
N ILE A 11 -3.56 20.85 -26.96
CA ILE A 11 -2.31 21.62 -27.04
C ILE A 11 -2.03 22.34 -25.71
N ILE A 12 -3.03 23.00 -25.13
CA ILE A 12 -2.89 23.68 -23.82
C ILE A 12 -2.55 22.67 -22.73
N ALA A 13 -3.23 21.52 -22.68
CA ALA A 13 -2.96 20.47 -21.71
C ALA A 13 -1.51 19.95 -21.84
N VAL A 14 -1.02 19.75 -23.06
CA VAL A 14 0.36 19.35 -23.33
C VAL A 14 1.34 20.40 -22.79
N VAL A 15 1.11 21.69 -23.06
CA VAL A 15 1.95 22.77 -22.54
C VAL A 15 1.97 22.77 -21.01
N LEU A 16 0.81 22.62 -20.35
CA LEU A 16 0.74 22.52 -18.89
C LEU A 16 1.49 21.30 -18.35
N ILE A 17 1.41 20.15 -19.02
CA ILE A 17 2.17 18.95 -18.66
C ILE A 17 3.68 19.20 -18.80
N LEU A 18 4.13 19.93 -19.82
CA LEU A 18 5.55 20.24 -19.99
C LEU A 18 6.06 21.20 -18.91
N LEU A 19 5.26 22.18 -18.51
CA LEU A 19 5.65 23.17 -17.49
C LEU A 19 5.61 22.60 -16.06
N PHE A 20 4.53 21.90 -15.70
CA PHE A 20 4.29 21.42 -14.35
C PHE A 20 4.67 19.94 -14.15
N GLY A 21 4.72 19.16 -15.23
CA GLY A 21 4.97 17.73 -15.21
C GLY A 21 3.70 16.87 -15.13
N ALA A 22 3.72 15.72 -15.82
CA ALA A 22 2.59 14.78 -15.87
C ALA A 22 2.14 14.25 -14.50
N LYS A 23 3.02 14.28 -13.48
CA LYS A 23 2.70 13.82 -12.12
C LYS A 23 2.08 14.92 -11.24
N LYS A 24 2.28 16.20 -11.56
CA LYS A 24 1.81 17.33 -10.73
C LYS A 24 0.39 17.77 -11.08
N LEU A 25 0.00 17.71 -12.34
CA LEU A 25 -1.38 17.98 -12.77
C LEU A 25 -2.43 17.09 -12.10
N PRO A 26 -2.32 15.74 -12.10
CA PRO A 26 -3.33 14.88 -11.46
C PRO A 26 -3.34 15.05 -9.94
N ASP A 27 -2.20 15.36 -9.32
CA ASP A 27 -2.09 15.60 -7.88
C ASP A 27 -2.79 16.91 -7.49
N ALA A 28 -2.52 17.99 -8.21
CA ALA A 28 -3.19 19.28 -8.06
C ALA A 28 -4.70 19.17 -8.34
N ALA A 29 -5.11 18.48 -9.39
CA ALA A 29 -6.52 18.27 -9.68
C ALA A 29 -7.23 17.47 -8.57
N ARG A 30 -6.58 16.45 -7.99
CA ARG A 30 -7.12 15.66 -6.88
C ARG A 30 -7.25 16.48 -5.59
N SER A 31 -6.29 17.34 -5.26
CA SER A 31 -6.37 18.19 -4.08
C SER A 31 -7.43 19.28 -4.24
N LEU A 32 -7.44 19.96 -5.39
CA LEU A 32 -8.46 20.97 -5.74
C LEU A 32 -9.86 20.35 -5.77
N GLY A 33 -10.03 19.17 -6.36
CA GLY A 33 -11.31 18.48 -6.42
C GLY A 33 -11.86 18.09 -5.05
N ARG A 34 -10.99 17.71 -4.10
CA ARG A 34 -11.41 17.46 -2.71
C ARG A 34 -11.89 18.73 -2.03
N SER A 35 -11.15 19.84 -2.15
CA SER A 35 -11.57 21.14 -1.61
C SER A 35 -12.87 21.65 -2.24
N MET A 36 -13.01 21.53 -3.56
CA MET A 36 -14.23 21.91 -4.28
C MET A 36 -15.44 21.07 -3.86
N ARG A 37 -15.26 19.77 -3.57
CA ARG A 37 -16.36 18.90 -3.11
C ARG A 37 -16.91 19.36 -1.77
N ILE A 38 -16.02 19.67 -0.81
CA ILE A 38 -16.39 20.13 0.53
C ILE A 38 -17.09 21.49 0.43
N PHE A 39 -16.49 22.43 -0.29
CA PHE A 39 -17.10 23.74 -0.52
C PHE A 39 -18.47 23.63 -1.17
N LYS A 40 -18.62 22.74 -2.18
CA LYS A 40 -19.91 22.55 -2.85
C LYS A 40 -20.96 21.89 -1.95
N SER A 41 -20.59 20.98 -1.04
CA SER A 41 -21.53 20.44 -0.06
C SER A 41 -21.97 21.49 0.96
N GLU A 42 -21.06 22.30 1.47
CA GLU A 42 -21.38 23.38 2.42
C GLU A 42 -22.26 24.45 1.76
N VAL A 43 -21.92 24.87 0.54
CA VAL A 43 -22.75 25.83 -0.22
C VAL A 43 -24.11 25.23 -0.61
N LYS A 44 -24.19 23.92 -0.86
CA LYS A 44 -25.46 23.24 -1.12
C LYS A 44 -26.31 23.21 0.14
N GLU A 45 -25.74 22.86 1.29
CA GLU A 45 -26.44 22.85 2.58
C GLU A 45 -27.02 24.24 2.92
N MET A 46 -26.22 25.30 2.75
CA MET A 46 -26.68 26.69 2.90
C MET A 46 -27.81 27.09 1.94
N ARG A 47 -27.89 26.46 0.76
CA ARG A 47 -28.96 26.69 -0.22
C ARG A 47 -30.16 25.77 -0.04
N ASN A 48 -30.02 24.63 0.64
CA ASN A 48 -31.08 23.64 0.84
C ASN A 48 -31.81 23.86 2.18
N ASP A 49 -31.37 24.81 3.02
CA ASP A 49 -32.13 25.28 4.18
C ASP A 49 -33.46 25.99 3.79
N ASP A 50 -33.62 26.34 2.51
CA ASP A 50 -34.87 26.88 1.93
C ASP A 50 -35.73 25.84 1.18
N GLU A 51 -35.20 24.66 0.80
CA GLU A 51 -35.95 23.65 0.01
C GLU A 51 -35.55 22.19 0.38
N GLN A 52 -36.56 21.37 0.68
CA GLN A 52 -36.61 19.97 1.17
C GLN A 52 -35.43 19.02 0.81
N PRO A 53 -34.96 18.14 1.72
CA PRO A 53 -33.71 17.39 1.56
C PRO A 53 -33.80 16.19 0.60
N GLU A 54 -32.98 16.18 -0.45
CA GLU A 54 -32.66 14.99 -1.23
C GLU A 54 -31.48 14.22 -0.60
N ALA A 55 -31.68 12.93 -0.35
CA ALA A 55 -30.74 12.05 0.35
C ALA A 55 -29.33 12.00 -0.29
N PRO A 56 -28.24 12.04 0.49
CA PRO A 56 -26.89 12.06 -0.05
C PRO A 56 -26.50 10.67 -0.59
N GLN A 57 -26.31 10.58 -1.92
CA GLN A 57 -25.65 9.44 -2.54
C GLN A 57 -24.18 9.39 -2.08
N GLN A 58 -23.92 8.52 -1.10
CA GLN A 58 -22.59 8.00 -0.79
C GLN A 58 -22.07 7.24 -2.01
N GLN A 59 -21.39 7.94 -2.93
CA GLN A 59 -20.51 7.29 -3.90
C GLN A 59 -19.08 7.40 -3.39
N ALA A 60 -18.66 6.30 -2.75
CA ALA A 60 -17.29 5.91 -2.52
C ALA A 60 -16.57 5.81 -3.87
N ILE A 61 -15.99 6.91 -4.33
CA ILE A 61 -14.99 6.86 -5.41
C ILE A 61 -13.67 6.51 -4.74
N GLN A 62 -13.47 5.20 -4.72
CA GLN A 62 -12.22 4.46 -4.61
C GLN A 62 -10.99 5.29 -4.25
N GLN A 63 -10.45 4.99 -3.07
CA GLN A 63 -9.02 5.07 -2.78
C GLN A 63 -8.28 4.47 -3.99
N ALA A 64 -7.62 5.31 -4.79
CA ALA A 64 -6.68 4.80 -5.78
C ALA A 64 -5.60 4.01 -5.02
N PRO A 65 -5.21 2.80 -5.48
CA PRO A 65 -4.17 2.01 -4.86
C PRO A 65 -2.94 2.87 -4.61
N GLN A 66 -2.48 2.86 -3.36
CA GLN A 66 -1.21 3.44 -2.97
C GLN A 66 -0.15 2.90 -3.95
N ALA A 67 0.47 3.79 -4.73
CA ALA A 67 1.78 3.50 -5.30
C ALA A 67 2.77 3.47 -4.12
N GLN A 68 2.74 2.37 -3.36
CA GLN A 68 3.82 2.02 -2.47
C GLN A 68 5.05 1.81 -3.37
N PRO A 69 6.17 2.50 -3.16
CA PRO A 69 7.43 1.97 -3.65
C PRO A 69 7.58 0.59 -3.00
N GLN A 70 7.50 -0.47 -3.80
CA GLN A 70 7.84 -1.82 -3.36
C GLN A 70 9.26 -1.75 -2.82
N GLN A 71 9.39 -1.79 -1.50
CA GLN A 71 10.69 -2.00 -0.88
C GLN A 71 11.10 -3.43 -1.25
N PRO A 72 12.28 -3.62 -1.88
CA PRO A 72 12.80 -4.96 -2.13
C PRO A 72 13.05 -5.60 -0.78
N TYR A 73 12.20 -6.56 -0.41
CA TYR A 73 12.44 -7.44 0.71
C TYR A 73 13.72 -8.22 0.44
N THR A 74 14.72 -8.00 1.28
CA THR A 74 15.90 -8.84 1.39
C THR A 74 15.47 -10.23 1.85
N GLN A 75 15.78 -11.26 1.06
CA GLN A 75 15.61 -12.65 1.46
C GLN A 75 16.63 -13.02 2.56
N PRO A 76 16.21 -13.52 3.73
CA PRO A 76 17.14 -14.21 4.63
C PRO A 76 17.42 -15.61 4.06
N TYR A 77 18.69 -15.81 3.67
CA TYR A 77 19.42 -17.07 3.46
C TYR A 77 18.61 -18.37 3.28
N GLN A 78 18.63 -18.92 2.06
CA GLN A 78 18.37 -20.34 1.81
C GLN A 78 19.53 -21.18 2.35
N GLN A 79 19.23 -22.08 3.29
CA GLN A 79 20.15 -23.07 3.83
C GLN A 79 20.22 -24.28 2.88
N PRO A 80 21.39 -24.71 2.38
CA PRO A 80 21.50 -25.94 1.59
C PRO A 80 21.23 -27.16 2.47
N GLN A 81 20.19 -27.93 2.17
CA GLN A 81 19.96 -29.27 2.74
C GLN A 81 20.90 -30.28 2.06
N THR A 82 21.76 -30.95 2.83
CA THR A 82 22.52 -32.16 2.45
C THR A 82 22.64 -33.08 3.70
N PRO A 83 22.89 -34.40 3.58
CA PRO A 83 21.87 -35.46 3.64
C PRO A 83 21.77 -36.17 5.00
N GLN A 84 20.62 -36.81 5.23
CA GLN A 84 20.24 -37.56 6.43
C GLN A 84 21.22 -38.69 6.80
N ALA A 85 21.77 -38.64 8.02
CA ALA A 85 22.39 -39.79 8.67
C ALA A 85 21.33 -40.59 9.45
N GLN A 86 21.27 -41.88 9.20
CA GLN A 86 20.31 -42.85 9.74
C GLN A 86 20.50 -43.08 11.26
N PRO A 87 19.45 -43.46 12.00
CA PRO A 87 19.55 -43.70 13.44
C PRO A 87 20.23 -45.04 13.73
N GLN A 88 21.40 -45.00 14.39
CA GLN A 88 21.98 -46.18 15.03
C GLN A 88 21.41 -46.27 16.46
N GLN A 89 20.53 -47.24 16.65
CA GLN A 89 20.11 -47.71 17.96
C GLN A 89 21.31 -48.32 18.73
N TYR A 90 21.09 -48.57 20.04
CA TYR A 90 21.86 -49.44 20.96
C TYR A 90 23.22 -48.82 21.45
N GLN A 91 23.50 -48.51 22.73
CA GLN A 91 23.38 -49.33 23.95
C GLN A 91 23.19 -48.53 25.26
N GLN A 92 22.22 -48.98 26.03
CA GLN A 92 22.01 -48.69 27.45
C GLN A 92 23.07 -49.41 28.29
N TYR A 93 24.02 -48.69 28.88
CA TYR A 93 24.85 -49.19 29.99
C TYR A 93 24.42 -48.49 31.28
N PRO A 94 23.99 -49.20 32.33
CA PRO A 94 23.79 -48.58 33.64
C PRO A 94 25.16 -48.17 34.20
N PRO A 95 25.27 -47.03 34.92
CA PRO A 95 26.48 -46.74 35.67
C PRO A 95 26.68 -47.84 36.72
N GLN A 96 27.73 -48.65 36.57
CA GLN A 96 28.18 -49.54 37.65
C GLN A 96 28.73 -48.65 38.76
N GLN A 97 28.05 -48.64 39.90
CA GLN A 97 28.56 -48.02 41.12
C GLN A 97 29.87 -48.75 41.48
N PRO A 98 31.02 -48.06 41.58
CA PRO A 98 32.19 -48.65 42.19
C PRO A 98 31.84 -48.95 43.65
N ASN A 99 31.84 -50.23 44.01
CA ASN A 99 31.74 -50.65 45.39
C ASN A 99 32.90 -50.02 46.17
N ILE A 100 32.54 -49.34 47.26
CA ILE A 100 33.44 -49.07 48.37
C ILE A 100 34.05 -50.40 48.86
N ASP A 101 35.23 -50.32 49.47
CA ASP A 101 35.89 -51.41 50.21
C ASP A 101 36.57 -52.50 49.37
N ASP A 102 37.82 -52.29 48.96
CA ASP A 102 38.87 -53.31 49.09
C ASP A 102 40.29 -52.76 48.79
N GLN A 103 41.20 -52.93 49.76
CA GLN A 103 42.66 -53.09 49.62
C GLN A 103 43.61 -51.88 49.68
N ARG A 104 44.06 -51.65 50.94
CA ARG A 104 45.44 -51.34 51.41
C ARG A 104 45.81 -49.90 51.71
#